data_AF-A0A7F5R4H7-F1
#
_entry.id   AF-A0A7F5R4H7-F1
#
_cell.length_a   1.000
_cell.length_b   1.000
_cell.length_c   1.000
_cell.angle_alpha   90.00
_cell.angle_beta   90.00
_cell.angle_gamma   90.00
#
_symmetry.space_group_name_H-M   'P 1'
#
loop_
_entity.id
_entity.type
_entity.pdbx_description
1 polymer ?
#
loop_
_entity_poly.entity_id
_entity_poly.type
_entity_poly.pdbx_seq_one_letter_code
_entity_poly.pdbx_strand_id
1 'polypeptide(L)'
;MEMHLVHRNKKFLGMEEALDHTDGLTVLAFFFQISEKENKPLNQILRHLPRVYHSDARVFFTSTFTLASILPKPKNMKRFYMYTGSLTTPPCSEAVTWIVFPNPMPVSNKQVNKFRSMLTHDNHTRLTCNFRCLQKINTRSIFYRKSSSQRRNSNPFSHRGSIHL
;
A
#
# COMPACT_ATOMS: atom_id res chain seq x y z
N MET A 1 5.31 7.63 3.79
CA MET A 1 4.23 6.78 4.35
C MET A 1 3.74 5.88 3.23
N GLU A 2 3.21 4.72 3.55
CA GLU A 2 2.65 3.76 2.59
C GLU A 2 1.30 3.27 3.12
N MET A 3 0.33 3.05 2.23
CA MET A 3 -0.97 2.47 2.56
C MET A 3 -1.13 1.13 1.85
N HIS A 4 -1.59 0.12 2.60
CA HIS A 4 -1.87 -1.22 2.12
C HIS A 4 -3.36 -1.49 2.15
N LEU A 5 -3.94 -1.89 1.01
CA LEU A 5 -5.28 -2.46 0.93
C LEU A 5 -5.13 -3.97 0.79
N VAL A 6 -5.48 -4.70 1.84
CA VAL A 6 -5.34 -6.16 1.91
C VAL A 6 -6.64 -6.82 1.44
N HIS A 7 -6.53 -7.70 0.45
CA HIS A 7 -7.65 -8.46 -0.08
C HIS A 7 -7.39 -9.95 0.12
N ARG A 8 -8.40 -10.67 0.61
CA ARG A 8 -8.37 -12.12 0.66
C ARG A 8 -8.88 -12.70 -0.65
N ASN A 9 -8.21 -13.73 -1.15
CA ASN A 9 -8.73 -14.53 -2.24
C ASN A 9 -10.01 -15.27 -1.78
N LYS A 10 -11.09 -15.09 -2.53
CA LYS A 10 -12.42 -15.65 -2.18
C LYS A 10 -12.48 -17.17 -2.22
N LYS A 11 -11.47 -17.84 -2.81
CA LYS A 11 -11.35 -19.30 -2.81
C LYS A 11 -11.27 -19.88 -1.39
N PHE A 12 -10.71 -19.12 -0.45
CA PHE A 12 -10.48 -19.54 0.92
C PHE A 12 -11.57 -18.98 1.84
N LEU A 13 -12.00 -19.76 2.83
CA LEU A 13 -13.07 -19.41 3.76
C LEU A 13 -12.63 -18.36 4.78
N GLY A 14 -11.35 -18.40 5.17
CA GLY A 14 -10.76 -17.59 6.23
C GLY A 14 -9.44 -16.94 5.86
N MET A 15 -9.04 -15.92 6.62
CA MET A 15 -7.68 -15.34 6.49
C MET A 15 -6.61 -16.37 6.85
N GLU A 16 -6.85 -17.20 7.86
CA GLU A 16 -5.92 -18.24 8.32
C GLU A 16 -5.57 -19.22 7.20
N GLU A 17 -6.57 -19.87 6.61
CA GLU A 17 -6.40 -20.75 5.44
C GLU A 17 -5.67 -20.04 4.30
N ALA A 18 -6.07 -18.80 3.98
CA ALA A 18 -5.43 -18.05 2.91
C ALA A 18 -3.93 -17.82 3.15
N LEU A 19 -3.48 -17.70 4.40
CA LEU A 19 -2.06 -17.47 4.72
C LEU A 19 -1.17 -18.69 4.44
N ASP A 20 -1.75 -19.86 4.23
CA ASP A 20 -1.04 -21.09 3.88
C ASP A 20 -0.88 -21.28 2.35
N HIS A 21 -1.39 -20.34 1.55
CA HIS A 21 -1.38 -20.41 0.09
C HIS A 21 -0.69 -19.20 -0.56
N THR A 22 0.12 -19.46 -1.59
CA THR A 22 0.89 -18.43 -2.30
C THR A 22 0.02 -17.38 -3.02
N ASP A 23 -1.23 -17.73 -3.36
CA ASP A 23 -2.24 -16.82 -3.93
C ASP A 23 -3.33 -16.42 -2.91
N GLY A 24 -3.04 -16.59 -1.63
CA GLY A 24 -3.94 -16.31 -0.51
C GLY A 24 -4.44 -14.89 -0.45
N LEU A 25 -3.51 -13.94 -0.57
CA LEU A 25 -3.77 -12.51 -0.43
C LEU A 25 -3.30 -11.71 -1.65
N THR A 26 -3.98 -10.59 -1.89
CA THR A 26 -3.51 -9.54 -2.79
C THR A 26 -3.44 -8.22 -2.03
N VAL A 27 -2.26 -7.59 -2.02
CA VAL A 27 -2.05 -6.30 -1.37
C VAL A 27 -1.81 -5.22 -2.41
N LEU A 28 -2.65 -4.19 -2.40
CA LEU A 28 -2.43 -2.96 -3.17
C LEU A 28 -1.65 -1.96 -2.30
N ALA A 29 -0.48 -1.53 -2.76
CA ALA A 29 0.39 -0.62 -2.03
C ALA A 29 0.47 0.75 -2.73
N PHE A 30 0.25 1.81 -1.94
CA PHE A 30 0.30 3.19 -2.40
C PHE A 30 1.26 4.01 -1.55
N PHE A 31 2.27 4.60 -2.18
CA PHE A 31 3.17 5.52 -1.51
C PHE A 31 2.56 6.90 -1.34
N PHE A 32 2.97 7.60 -0.28
CA PHE A 32 2.71 9.02 -0.09
C PHE A 32 4.03 9.79 -0.04
N GLN A 33 4.04 10.96 -0.67
CA GLN A 33 5.17 11.89 -0.69
C GLN A 33 4.75 13.22 -0.07
N ILE A 34 5.62 13.76 0.80
CA ILE A 34 5.40 15.07 1.42
C ILE A 34 5.36 16.14 0.33
N SER A 35 4.34 17.00 0.39
CA SER A 35 4.17 18.14 -0.50
C SER A 35 3.43 19.28 0.21
N GLU A 36 3.46 20.49 -0.34
CA GLU A 36 2.65 21.61 0.14
C GLU A 36 1.15 21.34 0.08
N LYS A 37 0.72 20.42 -0.80
CA LYS A 37 -0.67 20.07 -1.00
C LYS A 37 -1.15 19.04 0.02
N GLU A 38 -2.24 19.36 0.71
CA GLU A 38 -2.95 18.39 1.54
C GLU A 38 -3.67 17.32 0.70
N ASN A 39 -3.63 16.09 1.20
CA ASN A 39 -4.50 15.01 0.73
C ASN A 39 -5.88 15.15 1.37
N LYS A 40 -6.76 15.98 0.79
CA LYS A 40 -8.09 16.26 1.36
C LYS A 40 -8.92 14.99 1.65
N PRO A 41 -8.96 13.97 0.78
CA PRO A 41 -9.67 12.72 1.09
C PRO A 41 -9.16 12.01 2.35
N LEU A 42 -7.85 12.02 2.61
CA LEU A 42 -7.26 11.44 3.81
C LEU A 42 -7.75 12.09 5.11
N ASN A 43 -8.26 13.33 5.05
CA ASN A 43 -8.83 14.02 6.21
C ASN A 43 -10.06 13.31 6.80
N GLN A 44 -10.72 12.44 6.02
CA GLN A 44 -11.81 11.59 6.51
C GLN A 44 -11.31 10.59 7.56
N ILE A 45 -10.08 10.09 7.43
CA ILE A 45 -9.46 9.20 8.42
C ILE A 45 -8.80 10.04 9.53
N LEU A 46 -8.05 11.07 9.16
CA LEU A 46 -7.24 11.86 10.11
C LEU A 46 -8.05 12.54 11.22
N ARG A 47 -9.30 12.92 10.95
CA ARG A 47 -10.18 13.55 11.96
C ARG A 47 -10.55 12.61 13.11
N HIS A 48 -10.46 11.30 12.90
CA HIS A 48 -10.79 10.29 13.90
C HIS A 48 -9.57 9.82 14.70
N LEU A 49 -8.34 10.09 14.23
CA LEU A 49 -7.11 9.70 14.94
C LEU A 49 -7.06 10.13 16.41
N PRO A 50 -7.49 11.36 16.80
CA PRO A 50 -7.50 11.75 18.22
C PRO A 50 -8.38 10.86 19.11
N ARG A 51 -9.38 10.17 18.55
CA ARG A 51 -10.27 9.26 19.28
C ARG A 51 -9.73 7.84 19.42
N VAL A 52 -8.66 7.51 18.70
CA VAL A 52 -7.99 6.20 18.74
C VAL A 52 -6.52 6.33 19.10
N TYR A 53 -6.21 7.36 19.91
CA TYR A 53 -4.83 7.73 20.28
C TYR A 53 -4.10 6.60 21.03
N HIS A 54 -4.83 5.82 21.81
CA HIS A 54 -4.36 4.64 22.55
C HIS A 54 -4.57 3.36 21.76
N SER A 55 -3.73 2.35 22.01
CA SER A 55 -3.93 1.00 21.46
C SER A 55 -5.32 0.47 21.81
N ASP A 56 -5.88 -0.33 20.91
CA ASP A 56 -7.17 -1.01 21.05
C ASP A 56 -8.40 -0.10 21.13
N ALA A 57 -8.23 1.22 21.20
CA ALA A 57 -9.31 2.18 21.07
C ALA A 57 -9.94 2.07 19.66
N ARG A 58 -11.27 2.18 19.63
CA ARG A 58 -12.06 2.07 18.39
C ARG A 58 -12.99 3.26 18.26
N VAL A 59 -13.23 3.66 17.02
CA VAL A 59 -14.17 4.74 16.70
C VAL A 59 -14.94 4.39 15.43
N PHE A 60 -16.24 4.66 15.45
CA PHE A 60 -17.06 4.61 14.25
C PHE A 60 -16.92 5.91 13.47
N PHE A 61 -16.79 5.79 12.15
CA PHE A 61 -16.82 6.95 11.27
C PHE A 61 -18.20 7.61 11.35
N THR A 62 -18.22 8.92 11.60
CA THR A 62 -19.48 9.69 11.68
C THR A 62 -19.99 10.11 10.30
N SER A 63 -19.20 9.88 9.24
CA SER A 63 -19.54 10.18 7.86
C SER A 63 -19.01 9.08 6.96
N THR A 64 -19.76 8.73 5.92
CA THR A 64 -19.33 7.76 4.91
C THR A 64 -18.39 8.42 3.90
N PHE A 65 -17.48 7.63 3.34
CA PHE A 65 -16.66 8.02 2.20
C PHE A 65 -16.45 6.79 1.32
N THR A 66 -16.27 7.00 0.02
CA THR A 66 -15.92 5.89 -0.88
C THR A 66 -14.43 5.62 -0.81
N LEU A 67 -14.02 4.36 -0.85
CA LEU A 67 -12.60 4.02 -0.92
C LEU A 67 -11.93 4.68 -2.15
N ALA A 68 -12.67 4.76 -3.26
CA ALA A 68 -12.26 5.46 -4.48
C ALA A 68 -11.91 6.94 -4.26
N SER A 69 -12.47 7.59 -3.24
CA SER A 69 -12.13 8.99 -2.92
C SER A 69 -10.71 9.15 -2.38
N ILE A 70 -10.17 8.14 -1.69
CA ILE A 70 -8.83 8.15 -1.09
C ILE A 70 -7.77 7.63 -2.08
N LEU A 71 -8.19 6.82 -3.05
CA LEU A 71 -7.30 6.24 -4.05
C LEU A 71 -6.93 7.22 -5.18
N PRO A 72 -5.81 6.98 -5.89
CA PRO A 72 -5.52 7.72 -7.10
C PRO A 72 -6.63 7.55 -8.15
N LYS A 73 -6.81 8.55 -9.01
CA LYS A 73 -7.73 8.42 -10.15
C LYS A 73 -7.37 7.18 -10.99
N PRO A 74 -8.34 6.41 -11.53
CA PRO A 74 -8.06 5.19 -12.29
C PRO A 74 -7.03 5.35 -13.41
N LYS A 75 -7.01 6.50 -14.10
CA LYS A 75 -6.00 6.82 -15.12
C LYS A 75 -4.56 6.82 -14.62
N ASN A 76 -4.34 7.09 -13.33
CA ASN A 76 -3.02 7.11 -12.68
C ASN A 76 -2.61 5.74 -12.13
N MET A 77 -3.53 4.77 -12.12
CA MET A 77 -3.32 3.39 -11.65
C MET A 77 -3.06 2.40 -12.80
N LYS A 78 -2.79 2.90 -14.02
CA LYS A 78 -2.51 2.05 -15.19
C LYS A 78 -1.12 1.40 -15.15
N ARG A 79 -0.21 1.93 -14.32
CA ARG A 79 1.17 1.46 -14.16
C ARG A 79 1.36 0.95 -12.74
N PHE A 80 1.87 -0.27 -12.59
CA PHE A 80 2.20 -0.86 -11.29
C PHE A 80 3.26 -1.95 -11.45
N TYR A 81 3.97 -2.22 -10.36
CA TYR A 81 4.80 -3.40 -10.21
C TYR A 81 4.01 -4.51 -9.57
N MET A 82 4.28 -5.76 -9.93
CA MET A 82 3.65 -6.94 -9.36
C MET A 82 4.69 -8.01 -9.05
N TYR A 83 4.63 -8.59 -7.86
CA TYR A 83 5.52 -9.69 -7.46
C TYR A 83 4.88 -10.52 -6.34
N THR A 84 5.31 -11.78 -6.20
CA THR A 84 4.94 -12.63 -5.07
C THR A 84 5.87 -12.39 -3.89
N GLY A 85 5.32 -12.33 -2.69
CA GLY A 85 6.06 -12.04 -1.48
C GLY A 85 5.27 -12.41 -0.23
N SER A 86 5.62 -11.75 0.88
CA SER A 86 5.10 -12.10 2.19
C SER A 86 4.27 -10.99 2.81
N LEU A 87 3.64 -11.29 3.94
CA LEU A 87 3.29 -10.27 4.93
C LEU A 87 4.54 -9.49 5.38
N THR A 88 4.36 -8.20 5.68
CA THR A 88 5.41 -7.34 6.25
C THR A 88 5.41 -7.33 7.78
N THR A 89 4.51 -8.09 8.39
CA THR A 89 4.40 -8.31 9.84
C THR A 89 4.41 -9.81 10.13
N PRO A 90 4.82 -10.24 11.33
CA PRO A 90 4.66 -11.64 11.76
C PRO A 90 3.23 -12.15 11.50
N PRO A 91 3.05 -13.41 11.07
CA PRO A 91 4.06 -14.48 10.93
C PRO A 91 4.89 -14.43 9.63
N CYS A 92 4.83 -13.33 8.85
CA CYS A 92 5.61 -13.17 7.62
C CYS A 92 5.32 -14.22 6.53
N SER A 93 4.11 -14.80 6.49
CA SER A 93 3.72 -15.83 5.51
C SER A 93 3.92 -15.35 4.07
N GLU A 94 4.50 -16.21 3.21
CA GLU A 94 4.73 -15.98 1.78
C GLU A 94 3.46 -16.20 0.94
N ALA A 95 2.36 -15.55 1.34
CA ALA A 95 1.02 -15.75 0.81
C ALA A 95 0.50 -14.58 -0.05
N VAL A 96 1.36 -13.60 -0.37
CA VAL A 96 0.93 -12.29 -0.87
C VAL A 96 1.35 -12.06 -2.30
N THR A 97 0.39 -11.76 -3.17
CA THR A 97 0.64 -11.06 -4.44
C THR A 97 0.62 -9.55 -4.18
N TRP A 98 1.78 -8.91 -4.31
CA TRP A 98 1.93 -7.47 -4.15
C TRP A 98 1.66 -6.75 -5.46
N ILE A 99 0.87 -5.67 -5.41
CA ILE A 99 0.66 -4.72 -6.50
C ILE A 99 1.05 -3.33 -6.00
N VAL A 100 2.17 -2.81 -6.48
CA VAL A 100 2.76 -1.55 -5.98
C VAL A 100 2.61 -0.45 -7.02
N PHE A 101 1.90 0.63 -6.65
CA PHE A 101 1.71 1.78 -7.52
C PHE A 101 2.88 2.78 -7.36
N PRO A 102 3.65 3.05 -8.43
CA PRO A 102 4.90 3.81 -8.31
C PRO A 102 4.72 5.32 -8.20
N ASN A 103 3.56 5.86 -8.57
CA ASN A 103 3.32 7.29 -8.48
C ASN A 103 2.78 7.61 -7.07
N PRO A 104 3.54 8.33 -6.23
CA PRO A 104 3.09 8.64 -4.89
C PRO A 104 1.93 9.64 -4.88
N MET A 105 1.08 9.52 -3.87
CA MET A 105 0.05 10.52 -3.60
C MET A 105 0.63 11.66 -2.75
N PRO A 106 0.28 12.93 -3.03
CA PRO A 106 0.70 14.04 -2.18
C PRO A 106 0.09 13.88 -0.78
N VAL A 107 0.83 14.28 0.25
CA VAL A 107 0.38 14.42 1.64
C VAL A 107 1.11 15.60 2.27
N SER A 108 0.47 16.37 3.15
CA SER A 108 1.19 17.47 3.84
C SER A 108 1.98 16.96 5.04
N ASN A 109 3.04 17.69 5.42
CA ASN A 109 3.80 17.38 6.63
C ASN A 109 2.90 17.35 7.89
N LYS A 110 1.93 18.27 7.96
CA LYS A 110 0.92 18.32 9.03
C LYS A 110 0.11 17.02 9.10
N GLN A 111 -0.30 16.47 7.96
CA GLN A 111 -1.05 15.21 7.91
C GLN A 111 -0.19 14.01 8.32
N VAL A 112 1.08 13.95 7.88
CA VAL A 112 2.01 12.88 8.31
C VAL A 112 2.26 12.92 9.81
N ASN A 113 2.40 14.11 10.39
CA ASN A 113 2.64 14.26 11.83
C ASN A 113 1.46 13.79 12.69
N LYS A 114 0.23 13.84 12.20
CA LYS A 114 -0.94 13.25 12.88
C LYS A 114 -0.85 11.73 13.02
N PHE A 115 -0.30 11.04 12.01
CA PHE A 115 -0.03 9.61 12.14
C PHE A 115 1.13 9.33 13.10
N ARG A 116 2.21 10.14 13.02
CA ARG A 116 3.38 9.98 13.89
C ARG A 116 3.12 10.34 15.35
N SER A 117 2.02 11.04 15.65
CA SER A 117 1.63 11.33 17.03
C SER A 117 0.93 10.16 17.72
N MET A 118 0.52 9.11 17.02
CA MET A 118 -0.15 7.95 17.66
C MET A 118 0.81 7.26 18.64
N LEU A 119 0.26 6.55 19.64
CA LEU A 119 1.06 5.81 20.62
C LEU A 119 1.07 4.31 20.32
N THR A 120 2.14 3.65 20.77
CA THR A 120 2.22 2.18 20.85
C THR A 120 1.36 1.64 21.99
N HIS A 121 1.28 0.31 22.09
CA HIS A 121 0.51 -0.39 23.14
C HIS A 121 0.96 -0.05 24.57
N ASP A 122 2.20 0.38 24.76
CA ASP A 122 2.70 0.84 26.06
C ASP A 122 2.13 2.22 26.50
N ASN A 123 1.41 2.93 25.63
CA ASN A 123 0.90 4.29 25.84
C ASN A 123 1.99 5.34 26.20
N HIS A 124 3.25 5.04 25.94
CA HIS A 124 4.38 5.92 26.26
C HIS A 124 5.22 6.23 25.04
N THR A 125 5.38 5.27 24.13
CA THR A 125 6.21 5.43 22.94
C THR A 125 5.36 5.88 21.74
N ARG A 126 5.91 6.77 20.91
CA ARG A 126 5.26 7.18 19.65
C ARG A 126 5.32 6.02 18.65
N LEU A 127 4.18 5.68 18.04
CA LEU A 127 4.08 4.72 16.95
C LEU A 127 4.71 5.30 15.68
N THR A 128 6.03 5.25 15.66
CA THR A 128 6.89 5.70 14.58
C THR A 128 7.72 4.52 14.10
N CYS A 129 8.29 4.64 12.89
CA CYS A 129 9.10 3.58 12.27
C CYS A 129 8.41 2.19 12.22
N ASN A 130 7.09 2.17 12.06
CA ASN A 130 6.27 0.95 11.92
C ASN A 130 6.37 0.35 10.50
N PHE A 131 7.59 0.09 10.04
CA PHE A 131 7.88 -0.53 8.74
C PHE A 131 8.90 -1.65 8.89
N ARG A 132 8.87 -2.61 7.96
CA ARG A 132 9.86 -3.68 7.88
C ARG A 132 11.02 -3.24 6.97
N CYS A 133 12.26 -3.58 7.34
CA CYS A 133 13.42 -3.35 6.48
C CYS A 133 13.29 -4.08 5.13
N LEU A 134 13.98 -3.55 4.11
CA LEU A 134 14.04 -4.19 2.80
C LEU A 134 14.55 -5.63 2.92
N GLN A 135 13.90 -6.54 2.20
CA GLN A 135 14.26 -7.94 2.14
C GLN A 135 14.96 -8.20 0.80
N LYS A 136 15.89 -9.18 0.78
CA LYS A 136 16.60 -9.56 -0.45
C LYS A 136 15.62 -10.00 -1.53
N ILE A 137 15.85 -9.59 -2.78
CA ILE A 137 14.99 -9.99 -3.91
C ILE A 137 15.04 -11.50 -4.17
N ASN A 138 16.17 -12.15 -3.87
CA ASN A 138 16.46 -13.55 -4.19
C ASN A 138 16.22 -13.82 -5.69
N THR A 139 15.55 -14.92 -6.02
CA THR A 139 15.27 -15.34 -7.40
C THR A 139 13.94 -14.83 -7.94
N ARG A 140 13.27 -13.90 -7.25
CA ARG A 140 11.93 -13.45 -7.60
C ARG A 140 11.92 -12.55 -8.82
N SER A 141 10.98 -12.81 -9.72
CA SER A 141 10.67 -11.93 -10.84
C SER A 141 9.73 -10.80 -10.40
N ILE A 142 10.06 -9.57 -10.78
CA ILE A 142 9.19 -8.41 -10.62
C ILE A 142 8.63 -8.03 -11.99
N PHE A 143 7.31 -8.08 -12.12
CA PHE A 143 6.61 -7.69 -13.33
C PHE A 143 6.27 -6.21 -13.29
N TYR A 144 6.36 -5.53 -14.42
CA TYR A 144 5.93 -4.14 -14.56
C TYR A 144 4.83 -4.03 -15.61
N ARG A 145 3.66 -3.54 -15.20
CA ARG A 145 2.59 -3.22 -16.13
C ARG A 145 2.87 -1.86 -16.77
N LYS A 146 3.19 -1.88 -18.07
CA LYS A 146 3.24 -0.66 -18.89
C LYS A 146 1.81 -0.18 -19.17
N SER A 147 1.59 1.13 -19.12
CA SER A 147 0.35 1.71 -19.65
C SER A 147 0.37 1.48 -21.16
N SER A 148 -0.72 0.98 -21.74
CA SER A 148 -0.87 0.90 -23.19
C SER A 148 -0.73 2.32 -23.76
N SER A 149 0.42 2.63 -24.36
CA SER A 149 0.44 3.56 -25.49
C SER A 149 -0.53 2.98 -26.51
N GLN A 150 -1.39 3.81 -27.13
CA GLN A 150 -2.05 3.42 -28.37
C GLN A 150 -1.01 2.69 -29.23
N ARG A 151 -1.37 1.53 -29.79
CA ARG A 151 -0.56 0.83 -30.80
C ARG A 151 -0.20 1.85 -31.88
N ARG A 152 0.97 2.46 -31.80
CA ARG A 152 1.63 3.03 -32.98
C ARG A 152 2.23 1.83 -33.67
N ASN A 153 1.77 1.55 -34.88
CA ASN A 153 2.41 0.62 -35.79
C ASN A 153 3.87 1.08 -35.97
N SER A 154 4.82 0.41 -35.34
CA SER A 154 6.21 0.39 -35.77
C SER A 154 6.90 -0.89 -35.28
N ASN A 155 7.71 -1.44 -36.17
CA ASN A 155 8.22 -2.81 -36.24
C ASN A 155 8.87 -3.39 -34.96
N PRO A 156 8.85 -4.73 -34.79
CA PRO A 156 9.23 -5.41 -33.56
C PRO A 156 10.71 -5.80 -33.54
N PHE A 157 11.66 -4.87 -33.56
CA PHE A 157 13.04 -5.21 -33.18
C PHE A 157 13.72 -4.05 -32.45
N SER A 158 14.44 -4.40 -31.38
CA SER A 158 15.29 -3.59 -30.49
C SER A 158 14.64 -2.98 -29.24
N HIS A 159 14.81 -3.68 -28.10
CA HIS A 159 15.70 -3.23 -27.02
C HIS A 159 15.45 -4.04 -25.73
N ARG A 160 16.43 -4.88 -25.36
CA ARG A 160 16.61 -5.38 -23.98
C ARG A 160 17.34 -4.29 -23.20
N GLY A 161 16.70 -3.77 -22.16
CA GLY A 161 17.37 -2.97 -21.13
C GLY A 161 17.27 -3.71 -19.80
N SER A 162 18.41 -4.14 -19.27
CA SER A 162 18.56 -4.60 -17.89
C SER A 162 18.67 -3.36 -17.00
N ILE A 163 17.89 -3.31 -15.93
CA ILE A 163 18.09 -2.35 -14.84
C ILE A 163 18.63 -3.15 -13.67
N HIS A 164 19.88 -2.86 -13.29
CA HIS A 164 20.40 -3.26 -11.98
C HIS A 164 20.00 -2.19 -10.97
N LEU A 165 19.49 -2.66 -9.83
CA LEU A 165 19.25 -1.84 -8.63
C LEU A 165 20.57 -1.67 -7.88
#